data_AF-A0A8D0F817-F1
#
_entry.id   AF-A0A8D0F817-F1
#
_cell.length_a   1.000
_cell.length_b   1.000
_cell.length_c   1.000
_cell.angle_alpha   90.00
_cell.angle_beta   90.00
_cell.angle_gamma   90.00
#
_symmetry.space_group_name_H-M   'P 1'
#
loop_
_entity.id
_entity.type
_entity.pdbx_description
1 polymer ?
#
loop_
_entity_poly.entity_id
_entity_poly.type
_entity_poly.pdbx_seq_one_letter_code
_entity_poly.pdbx_strand_id
1 'polypeptide(L)'
;MRLKTSLLKEPKHILFSCVGWTTADELYSCSDDHQIMKWNLLTSETTRVVKLPDDIYPIDLHWFPRSVGGKKQSHAESFVLTSSDGKSI
;
A
#
# COMPACT_ATOMS: atom_id res chain seq x y z
N MET A 1 0.40 -27.53 -5.34
CA MET A 1 0.44 -26.17 -4.75
C MET A 1 -0.99 -25.68 -4.57
N ARG A 2 -1.33 -25.03 -3.45
CA ARG A 2 -2.67 -24.49 -3.18
C ARG A 2 -2.54 -23.05 -2.68
N LEU A 3 -3.33 -22.13 -3.23
CA LEU A 3 -3.47 -20.77 -2.69
C LEU A 3 -4.30 -20.84 -1.41
N LYS A 4 -3.71 -20.42 -0.29
CA LYS A 4 -4.41 -20.27 0.99
C LYS A 4 -4.84 -18.81 1.12
N THR A 5 -6.13 -18.59 1.38
CA THR A 5 -6.72 -17.26 1.53
C THR A 5 -7.17 -17.03 2.96
N SER A 6 -7.16 -15.78 3.39
CA SER A 6 -7.67 -15.33 4.68
C SER A 6 -8.48 -14.05 4.48
N LEU A 7 -9.56 -13.89 5.26
CA LEU A 7 -10.41 -12.70 5.25
C LEU A 7 -10.51 -12.14 6.66
N LEU A 8 -10.43 -10.82 6.78
CA LEU A 8 -10.65 -10.13 8.05
C LEU A 8 -12.14 -10.15 8.41
N LYS A 9 -12.45 -10.23 9.71
CA LYS A 9 -13.84 -10.13 10.18
C LYS A 9 -14.45 -8.77 9.93
N GLU A 10 -13.65 -7.72 10.09
CA GLU A 10 -14.07 -6.34 9.90
C GLU A 10 -13.19 -5.67 8.84
N PRO A 11 -13.80 -4.97 7.87
CA PRO A 11 -13.05 -4.25 6.85
C PRO A 11 -12.31 -3.07 7.49
N LYS A 12 -11.07 -2.84 7.05
CA LYS A 12 -10.28 -1.65 7.46
C LYS A 12 -10.51 -0.45 6.54
N HIS A 13 -10.78 -0.71 5.28
CA HIS A 13 -11.18 0.28 4.29
C HIS A 13 -12.65 0.11 3.90
N ILE A 14 -13.29 1.21 3.48
CA ILE A 14 -14.65 1.15 2.90
C ILE A 14 -14.60 0.46 1.53
N LEU A 15 -13.59 0.80 0.71
CA LEU A 15 -13.32 0.19 -0.60
C LEU A 15 -11.81 0.10 -0.83
N PHE A 16 -11.31 -1.06 -1.23
CA PHE A 16 -9.88 -1.19 -1.56
C PHE A 16 -9.65 -0.83 -3.03
N SER A 17 -8.86 0.20 -3.29
CA SER A 17 -8.59 0.69 -4.65
C SER A 17 -7.30 0.07 -5.21
N CYS A 18 -6.21 0.13 -4.44
CA CYS A 18 -4.92 -0.44 -4.85
C CYS A 18 -4.10 -0.97 -3.66
N VAL A 19 -3.20 -1.92 -3.93
CA VAL A 19 -2.28 -2.50 -2.96
C VAL A 19 -0.88 -2.60 -3.55
N GLY A 20 0.15 -2.41 -2.74
CA GLY A 20 1.53 -2.58 -3.15
C GLY A 20 2.38 -3.19 -2.06
N TRP A 21 3.12 -4.23 -2.42
CA TRP A 21 3.99 -4.97 -1.50
C TRP A 21 5.40 -4.37 -1.46
N THR A 22 5.92 -4.15 -0.26
CA THR A 22 7.32 -3.72 -0.06
C THR A 22 8.23 -4.91 0.21
N THR A 23 7.74 -5.92 0.93
CA THR A 23 8.43 -7.17 1.26
C THR A 23 7.45 -8.34 1.24
N ALA A 24 7.86 -9.55 1.64
CA ALA A 24 6.96 -10.70 1.72
C ALA A 24 5.92 -10.62 2.86
N ASP A 25 6.15 -9.75 3.85
CA ASP A 25 5.35 -9.68 5.08
C ASP A 25 4.72 -8.29 5.29
N GLU A 26 4.96 -7.37 4.36
CA GLU A 26 4.54 -5.98 4.46
C GLU A 26 3.92 -5.51 3.14
N LEU A 27 2.70 -5.00 3.23
CA LEU A 27 2.01 -4.35 2.13
C LEU A 27 1.40 -3.03 2.58
N TYR A 28 1.17 -2.16 1.60
CA TYR A 28 0.41 -0.94 1.77
C TYR A 28 -0.85 -1.02 0.93
N SER A 29 -1.92 -0.42 1.43
CA SER A 29 -3.17 -0.26 0.69
C SER A 29 -3.57 1.21 0.65
N CYS A 30 -4.28 1.58 -0.41
CA CYS A 30 -4.92 2.87 -0.54
C CYS A 30 -6.39 2.68 -0.98
N SER A 31 -7.23 3.62 -0.57
CA SER A 31 -8.69 3.49 -0.57
C SER A 31 -9.33 4.85 -0.81
N ASP A 32 -10.60 4.82 -1.23
CA ASP A 32 -11.47 5.99 -1.39
C ASP A 32 -11.86 6.63 -0.04
N ASP A 33 -11.48 6.03 1.09
CA ASP A 33 -11.52 6.69 2.41
C ASP A 33 -10.34 7.67 2.63
N HIS A 34 -9.53 7.89 1.60
CA HIS A 34 -8.37 8.77 1.59
C HIS A 34 -7.31 8.37 2.63
N GLN A 35 -7.20 7.08 2.94
CA GLN A 35 -6.18 6.56 3.85
C GLN A 35 -5.19 5.66 3.13
N ILE A 36 -3.91 5.86 3.46
CA ILE A 36 -2.86 4.88 3.19
C ILE A 36 -2.63 4.09 4.47
N MET A 37 -2.80 2.78 4.40
CA MET A 37 -2.57 1.87 5.52
C MET A 37 -1.38 0.96 5.24
N LYS A 38 -0.60 0.69 6.28
CA LYS A 38 0.48 -0.29 6.32
C LYS A 38 0.01 -1.52 7.06
N TRP A 39 0.31 -2.68 6.50
CA TRP A 39 -0.10 -3.98 7.00
C TRP A 39 1.12 -4.83 7.30
N ASN A 40 1.17 -5.40 8.49
CA ASN A 40 2.09 -6.47 8.83
C ASN A 40 1.33 -7.80 8.78
N LEU A 41 1.74 -8.68 7.88
CA LEU A 41 1.02 -9.92 7.61
C LEU A 41 1.39 -11.06 8.56
N LEU A 42 2.51 -10.94 9.28
CA LEU A 42 2.88 -11.86 10.34
C LEU A 42 2.07 -11.58 11.61
N THR A 43 1.91 -10.31 11.97
CA THR A 43 1.22 -9.90 13.20
C THR A 43 -0.25 -9.58 13.00
N SER A 44 -0.70 -9.45 11.75
CA SER A 44 -2.02 -8.93 11.38
C SER A 44 -2.28 -7.50 11.88
N GLU A 45 -1.22 -6.73 12.14
CA GLU A 45 -1.31 -5.33 12.54
C GLU A 45 -1.57 -4.44 11.33
N THR A 46 -2.47 -3.47 11.48
CA THR A 46 -2.77 -2.45 10.47
C THR A 46 -2.61 -1.07 11.10
N THR A 47 -1.82 -0.21 10.46
CA THR A 47 -1.58 1.16 10.93
C THR A 47 -1.85 2.17 9.82
N ARG A 48 -2.44 3.31 10.16
CA ARG A 48 -2.60 4.42 9.21
C ARG A 48 -1.27 5.15 9.06
N VAL A 49 -0.77 5.23 7.83
CA VAL A 49 0.50 5.90 7.52
C VAL A 49 0.24 7.35 7.13
N VAL A 50 -0.74 7.58 6.25
CA VAL A 50 -1.06 8.91 5.71
C VAL A 50 -2.57 9.06 5.53
N LYS A 51 -3.08 10.28 5.76
CA LYS A 51 -4.37 10.71 5.21
C LYS A 51 -4.09 11.54 3.97
N LEU A 52 -4.62 11.12 2.83
CA LEU A 52 -4.59 11.90 1.61
C LEU A 52 -5.55 13.10 1.71
N PRO A 53 -5.32 14.15 0.93
CA PRO A 53 -6.34 15.16 0.66
C PRO A 53 -7.64 14.51 0.17
N ASP A 54 -8.77 15.11 0.55
CA ASP A 54 -10.12 14.55 0.27
C ASP A 54 -10.49 14.64 -1.23
N ASP A 55 -9.68 15.29 -2.06
CA ASP A 55 -9.84 15.36 -3.53
C ASP A 55 -8.98 14.33 -4.28
N ILE A 56 -8.19 13.51 -3.57
CA ILE A 56 -7.36 12.46 -4.18
C ILE A 56 -8.05 11.11 -4.05
N TYR A 57 -8.41 10.54 -5.20
CA TYR A 57 -9.02 9.21 -5.32
C TYR A 57 -8.04 8.25 -5.99
N PRO A 58 -7.33 7.40 -5.23
CA PRO A 58 -6.27 6.53 -5.72
C PRO A 58 -6.80 5.41 -6.63
N ILE A 59 -6.11 5.13 -7.72
CA ILE A 59 -6.43 4.02 -8.64
C ILE A 59 -5.27 3.04 -8.84
N ASP A 60 -4.02 3.47 -8.59
CA ASP A 60 -2.85 2.61 -8.69
C ASP A 60 -1.72 3.08 -7.78
N LEU A 61 -0.89 2.14 -7.33
CA LEU A 61 0.29 2.38 -6.49
C LEU A 61 1.45 1.53 -6.99
N HIS A 62 2.59 2.19 -7.27
CA HIS A 62 3.79 1.49 -7.71
C HIS A 62 5.01 1.87 -6.87
N TRP A 63 5.63 0.88 -6.23
CA TRP A 63 6.88 1.05 -5.49
C TRP A 63 8.06 1.28 -6.43
N PHE A 64 8.97 2.18 -6.06
CA PHE A 64 10.23 2.26 -6.76
C PHE A 64 11.02 0.95 -6.57
N PRO A 65 11.61 0.38 -7.64
CA PRO A 65 12.37 -0.86 -7.55
C PRO A 65 13.50 -0.76 -6.52
N ARG A 66 13.58 -1.73 -5.61
CA ARG A 66 14.73 -1.87 -4.72
C ARG A 66 15.82 -2.66 -5.43
N SER A 67 17.06 -2.16 -5.40
CA SER A 67 18.20 -2.93 -5.91
C SER A 67 18.35 -4.21 -5.08
N VAL A 68 18.17 -5.36 -5.74
CA VAL A 68 18.43 -6.68 -5.16
C VAL A 68 19.91 -7.00 -5.35
N GLY A 69 20.79 -6.23 -4.71
CA GLY A 69 22.24 -6.47 -4.74
C GLY A 69 23.09 -5.21 -4.83
N GLY A 70 23.92 -5.00 -3.81
CA GLY A 70 25.01 -4.02 -3.84
C GLY A 70 24.68 -2.69 -3.16
N LYS A 71 25.31 -2.48 -2.00
CA LYS A 71 25.32 -1.28 -1.14
C LYS A 71 23.94 -0.81 -0.66
N LYS A 72 23.73 -0.90 0.66
CA LYS A 72 22.62 -0.26 1.40
C LYS A 72 22.72 1.26 1.25
N GLN A 73 22.33 1.79 0.10
CA GLN A 73 21.91 3.17 0.04
C GLN A 73 20.50 3.17 0.64
N SER A 74 20.33 3.87 1.76
CA SER A 74 19.03 4.10 2.40
C SER A 74 18.16 4.93 1.45
N HIS A 75 17.64 4.29 0.38
CA HIS A 75 16.57 4.87 -0.39
C HIS A 75 15.36 4.94 0.55
N ALA A 76 14.83 6.14 0.74
CA ALA A 76 13.52 6.30 1.33
C ALA A 76 12.53 5.38 0.59
N GLU A 77 11.63 4.74 1.32
CA GLU A 77 10.60 3.89 0.72
C GLU A 77 9.63 4.77 -0.06
N SER A 78 9.96 5.02 -1.32
CA SER A 78 9.16 5.85 -2.21
C SER A 78 8.28 4.97 -3.09
N PHE A 79 7.09 5.48 -3.39
CA PHE A 79 6.17 4.96 -4.36
C PHE A 79 5.58 6.13 -5.14
N VAL A 80 4.93 5.82 -6.26
CA VAL A 80 4.04 6.75 -6.97
C VAL A 80 2.62 6.26 -6.79
N LEU A 81 1.71 7.18 -6.49
CA LEU A 81 0.28 6.93 -6.45
C LEU A 81 -0.39 7.70 -7.59
N THR A 82 -1.22 7.03 -8.39
CA THR A 82 -2.01 7.68 -9.44
C THR A 82 -3.45 7.79 -9.01
N SER A 83 -4.09 8.92 -9.27
CA SER A 83 -5.51 9.18 -8.95
C SER A 83 -6.41 9.19 -10.18
N SER A 84 -7.72 9.06 -9.95
CA SER A 84 -8.75 9.02 -10.99
C SER A 84 -8.86 10.29 -11.83
N ASP A 85 -8.41 11.43 -11.32
CA ASP A 85 -8.34 12.71 -12.03
C ASP A 85 -7.05 12.86 -12.89
N GLY A 86 -6.22 11.82 -12.94
CA GLY A 86 -5.00 11.77 -13.72
C GLY A 86 -3.78 12.42 -13.04
N LYS A 87 -3.89 12.87 -11.77
CA LYS A 87 -2.72 13.32 -11.00
C LYS A 87 -1.88 12.12 -10.53
N SER A 88 -0.59 12.36 -10.34
CA SER A 88 0.32 11.42 -9.69
C SER A 88 1.08 12.14 -8.57
N ILE A 89 1.19 11.49 -7.40
CA ILE A 89 1.87 12.00 -6.20
C ILE A 89 2.90 11.01 -5.67
#